data_AF-A0A511J0T5-F1
#
_entry.id   AF-A0A511J0T5-F1
#
_cell.length_a   1.000
_cell.length_b   1.000
_cell.length_c   1.000
_cell.angle_alpha   90.00
_cell.angle_beta   90.00
_cell.angle_gamma   90.00
#
_symmetry.space_group_name_H-M   'P 1'
#
loop_
_entity.id
_entity.type
_entity.pdbx_description
1 polymer ?
#
loop_
_entity_poly.entity_id
_entity_poly.type
_entity_poly.pdbx_seq_one_letter_code
_entity_poly.pdbx_strand_id
1 'polypeptide(L)'
;MKVKNIVSSILVSMSLLGCLSLSVLITNDVNANGMKKTEKLSNEISLESDNITVSIEMSRDEMIQSISNELGISKEQAEQTISNGNERLKLQVNNERFVLVRAAWQDHQINHSIEGGTAYFYCKITASGGFRAIKEIVYAGFNHPKYGFSGTLQYGLPDPNRIHYTLNGALYNHATTSVSGGGSVGLNGVGSVNMNSTVTSNFVKNVFVTKDVRF
;
A
#
# COMPACT_ATOMS: atom_id res chain seq x y z
N MET A 1 31.17 -11.64 68.68
CA MET A 1 31.58 -12.95 68.12
C MET A 1 31.82 -12.75 66.62
N LYS A 2 33.06 -12.63 66.11
CA LYS A 2 34.03 -13.70 65.72
C LYS A 2 33.37 -14.73 64.77
N VAL A 3 33.82 -15.02 63.53
CA VAL A 3 35.13 -15.01 62.82
C VAL A 3 34.84 -15.00 61.29
N LYS A 4 35.39 -14.12 60.42
CA LYS A 4 36.62 -14.20 59.57
C LYS A 4 36.93 -15.51 58.79
N ASN A 5 37.21 -15.36 57.48
CA ASN A 5 38.24 -15.99 56.61
C ASN A 5 37.75 -15.86 55.14
N ILE A 6 38.35 -15.13 54.18
CA ILE A 6 39.72 -15.02 53.60
C ILE A 6 40.22 -16.30 52.92
N VAL A 7 40.59 -16.17 51.64
CA VAL A 7 41.77 -16.67 50.86
C VAL A 7 41.34 -16.74 49.38
N SER A 8 41.69 -15.79 48.50
CA SER A 8 42.95 -15.56 47.75
C SER A 8 43.10 -16.40 46.47
N SER A 9 43.33 -15.64 45.40
CA SER A 9 43.69 -15.93 44.01
C SER A 9 45.00 -16.69 43.79
N ILE A 10 45.09 -17.47 42.71
CA ILE A 10 46.36 -17.80 42.03
C ILE A 10 46.20 -17.68 40.51
N LEU A 11 47.07 -16.86 39.95
CA LEU A 11 47.40 -16.59 38.55
C LEU A 11 48.63 -17.44 38.21
N VAL A 12 48.64 -18.19 37.10
CA VAL A 12 49.90 -18.68 36.47
C VAL A 12 49.79 -18.64 34.95
N SER A 13 50.62 -17.79 34.37
CA SER A 13 51.10 -17.72 32.99
C SER A 13 52.21 -18.74 32.72
N MET A 14 52.39 -19.19 31.47
CA MET A 14 53.66 -19.50 30.76
C MET A 14 53.27 -20.20 29.43
N SER A 15 53.37 -19.62 28.23
CA SER A 15 54.51 -19.13 27.42
C SER A 15 55.22 -20.19 26.55
N LEU A 16 55.08 -20.00 25.23
CA LEU A 16 56.13 -19.90 24.19
C LEU A 16 56.81 -21.15 23.54
N LEU A 17 57.15 -20.93 22.25
CA LEU A 17 58.01 -21.65 21.27
C LEU A 17 57.36 -22.85 20.56
N GLY A 18 57.40 -23.05 19.23
CA GLY A 18 58.18 -22.54 18.07
C GLY A 18 58.12 -23.68 17.02
N CYS A 19 57.92 -23.52 15.72
CA CYS A 19 58.88 -23.02 14.75
C CYS A 19 58.26 -22.92 13.34
N LEU A 20 58.92 -22.08 12.54
CA LEU A 20 58.78 -21.74 11.13
C LEU A 20 58.62 -22.92 10.14
N SER A 21 57.85 -22.67 9.08
CA SER A 21 58.33 -22.95 7.71
C SER A 21 57.87 -21.87 6.73
N LEU A 22 58.85 -21.35 6.00
CA LEU A 22 58.80 -20.32 4.97
C LEU A 22 58.38 -20.94 3.62
N SER A 23 57.44 -20.34 2.90
CA SER A 23 57.33 -20.51 1.45
C SER A 23 56.80 -19.23 0.80
N VAL A 24 57.50 -18.80 -0.24
CA VAL A 24 57.41 -17.51 -0.94
C VAL A 24 56.40 -17.56 -2.11
N LEU A 25 55.59 -16.50 -2.20
CA LEU A 25 54.92 -15.81 -3.33
C LEU A 25 54.59 -16.55 -4.65
N ILE A 26 53.31 -16.47 -5.04
CA ILE A 26 52.89 -16.05 -6.40
C ILE A 26 51.71 -15.07 -6.25
N THR A 27 51.88 -13.86 -6.78
CA THR A 27 50.86 -12.82 -6.93
C THR A 27 50.00 -13.10 -8.16
N ASN A 28 48.67 -13.06 -8.01
CA ASN A 28 47.76 -12.77 -9.10
C ASN A 28 46.79 -11.69 -8.62
N ASP A 29 47.00 -10.45 -9.06
CA ASP A 29 45.98 -9.41 -9.01
C ASP A 29 44.87 -9.75 -10.01
N VAL A 30 43.65 -9.96 -9.51
CA VAL A 30 42.44 -9.85 -10.33
C VAL A 30 41.48 -8.91 -9.61
N ASN A 31 41.43 -7.70 -10.15
CA ASN A 31 40.41 -6.69 -9.90
C ASN A 31 39.01 -7.23 -10.28
N ALA A 32 38.08 -7.26 -9.33
CA ALA A 32 36.66 -7.35 -9.62
C ALA A 32 35.84 -6.64 -8.53
N ASN A 33 35.53 -5.40 -8.87
CA ASN A 33 34.45 -4.52 -8.44
C ASN A 33 33.32 -5.13 -7.57
N GLY A 34 32.90 -4.36 -6.56
CA GLY A 34 31.98 -4.79 -5.51
C GLY A 34 30.60 -5.28 -5.98
N MET A 35 30.15 -6.35 -5.33
CA MET A 35 28.75 -6.78 -5.36
C MET A 35 28.06 -6.32 -4.08
N LYS A 36 27.12 -5.38 -4.24
CA LYS A 36 26.11 -5.06 -3.24
C LYS A 36 25.32 -6.32 -2.91
N LYS A 37 25.19 -6.63 -1.62
CA LYS A 37 24.25 -7.62 -1.08
C LYS A 37 22.83 -7.13 -1.36
N THR A 38 22.27 -7.53 -2.50
CA THR A 38 20.83 -7.44 -2.75
C THR A 38 20.16 -8.51 -1.90
N GLU A 39 19.57 -8.10 -0.77
CA GLU A 39 18.65 -8.95 -0.04
C GLU A 39 17.42 -9.19 -0.90
N LYS A 40 17.40 -10.36 -1.55
CA LYS A 40 16.27 -10.86 -2.31
C LYS A 40 15.20 -11.27 -1.29
N LEU A 41 14.31 -10.33 -0.95
CA LEU A 41 13.08 -10.64 -0.23
C LEU A 41 12.31 -11.65 -1.10
N SER A 42 12.29 -12.90 -0.66
CA SER A 42 11.56 -13.98 -1.30
C SER A 42 10.06 -13.70 -1.16
N ASN A 43 9.44 -13.16 -2.21
CA ASN A 43 7.99 -13.23 -2.36
C ASN A 43 7.65 -14.71 -2.56
N GLU A 44 7.11 -15.34 -1.53
CA GLU A 44 6.32 -16.55 -1.70
C GLU A 44 5.20 -16.22 -2.69
N ILE A 45 5.16 -16.94 -3.80
CA ILE A 45 4.13 -16.80 -4.82
C ILE A 45 2.85 -17.41 -4.24
N SER A 46 2.01 -16.55 -3.65
CA SER A 46 0.60 -16.86 -3.41
C SER A 46 -0.08 -16.95 -4.78
N LEU A 47 -0.76 -18.06 -5.05
CA LEU A 47 -1.47 -18.33 -6.31
C LEU A 47 -2.79 -17.53 -6.46
N GLU A 48 -2.93 -16.45 -5.69
CA GLU A 48 -4.05 -15.50 -5.69
C GLU A 48 -3.49 -14.09 -5.93
N SER A 49 -2.82 -13.86 -7.07
CA SER A 49 -2.08 -12.61 -7.27
C SER A 49 -3.01 -11.43 -7.57
N ASP A 50 -3.62 -10.89 -6.52
CA ASP A 50 -4.10 -9.52 -6.53
C ASP A 50 -2.93 -8.59 -6.83
N ASN A 51 -3.09 -7.76 -7.86
CA ASN A 51 -2.07 -6.79 -8.24
C ASN A 51 -2.31 -5.52 -7.43
N ILE A 52 -1.55 -5.36 -6.35
CA ILE A 52 -1.51 -4.14 -5.57
C ILE A 52 -0.40 -3.24 -6.14
N THR A 53 -0.75 -2.00 -6.49
CA THR A 53 0.23 -1.00 -6.93
C THR A 53 0.09 0.27 -6.09
N VAL A 54 1.23 0.92 -5.82
CA VAL A 54 1.31 2.18 -5.09
C VAL A 54 2.04 3.18 -5.98
N SER A 55 1.44 4.34 -6.21
CA SER A 55 2.08 5.40 -6.99
C SER A 55 3.31 5.98 -6.29
N ILE A 56 4.12 6.71 -7.05
CA ILE A 56 5.05 7.68 -6.45
C ILE A 56 4.28 8.73 -5.63
N GLU A 57 4.97 9.35 -4.67
CA GLU A 57 4.40 10.42 -3.85
C GLU A 57 4.00 11.60 -4.73
N MET A 58 2.83 12.16 -4.47
CA MET A 58 2.26 13.30 -5.19
C MET A 58 1.87 14.41 -4.23
N SER A 59 1.89 15.64 -4.72
CA SER A 59 1.35 16.82 -4.06
C SER A 59 -0.19 16.79 -4.05
N ARG A 60 -0.78 17.69 -3.28
CA ARG A 60 -2.24 17.87 -3.23
C ARG A 60 -2.82 18.21 -4.61
N ASP A 61 -2.16 19.11 -5.35
CA ASP A 61 -2.63 19.53 -6.68
C ASP A 61 -2.60 18.39 -7.69
N GLU A 62 -1.54 17.58 -7.68
CA GLU A 62 -1.41 16.40 -8.53
C GLU A 62 -2.45 15.33 -8.18
N MET A 63 -2.75 15.16 -6.89
CA MET A 63 -3.83 14.28 -6.43
C MET A 63 -5.19 14.75 -6.95
N ILE A 64 -5.53 16.03 -6.79
CA ILE A 64 -6.81 16.57 -7.27
C ILE A 64 -6.90 16.45 -8.81
N GLN A 65 -5.81 16.73 -9.52
CA GLN A 65 -5.75 16.54 -10.97
C GLN A 65 -5.95 15.07 -11.36
N SER A 66 -5.36 14.13 -10.60
CA SER A 66 -5.55 12.70 -10.83
C SER A 66 -7.01 12.27 -10.63
N ILE A 67 -7.69 12.78 -9.59
CA ILE A 67 -9.11 12.51 -9.34
C ILE A 67 -9.99 13.11 -10.43
N SER A 68 -9.72 14.35 -10.84
CA SER A 68 -10.39 15.02 -11.96
C SER A 68 -10.31 14.18 -13.24
N ASN A 69 -9.12 13.67 -13.57
CA ASN A 69 -8.92 12.82 -14.73
C ASN A 69 -9.63 11.46 -14.61
N GLU A 70 -9.58 10.81 -13.45
CA GLU A 70 -10.24 9.51 -13.20
C GLU A 70 -11.76 9.62 -13.32
N LEU A 71 -12.34 10.72 -12.84
CA LEU A 71 -13.79 10.93 -12.82
C LEU A 71 -14.33 11.66 -14.06
N GLY A 72 -13.46 12.25 -14.89
CA GLY A 72 -13.87 13.07 -16.04
C GLY A 72 -14.59 14.36 -15.65
N ILE A 73 -14.26 14.93 -14.48
CA ILE A 73 -14.86 16.16 -13.93
C ILE A 73 -13.83 17.30 -13.87
N SER A 74 -14.26 18.54 -13.65
CA SER A 74 -13.32 19.66 -13.49
C SER A 74 -12.49 19.53 -12.21
N LYS A 75 -11.33 20.20 -12.17
CA LYS A 75 -10.47 20.22 -10.97
C LYS A 75 -11.23 20.78 -9.75
N GLU A 76 -12.05 21.79 -9.97
CA GLU A 76 -12.89 22.42 -8.94
C GLU A 76 -13.95 21.46 -8.42
N GLN A 77 -14.59 20.68 -9.30
CA GLN A 77 -15.55 19.65 -8.91
C GLN A 77 -14.88 18.51 -8.13
N ALA A 78 -13.68 18.10 -8.53
CA ALA A 78 -12.88 17.13 -7.79
C ALA A 78 -12.51 17.65 -6.40
N GLU A 79 -12.08 18.91 -6.30
CA GLU A 79 -11.77 19.54 -5.02
C GLU A 79 -12.99 19.63 -4.10
N GLN A 80 -14.17 19.97 -4.63
CA GLN A 80 -15.43 19.97 -3.88
C GLN A 80 -15.81 18.58 -3.38
N THR A 81 -15.60 17.55 -4.21
CA THR A 81 -15.87 16.14 -3.86
C THR A 81 -15.05 15.71 -2.63
N ILE A 82 -13.79 16.16 -2.55
CA ILE A 82 -12.87 15.85 -1.46
C ILE A 82 -13.11 16.75 -0.24
N SER A 83 -13.48 18.02 -0.46
CA SER A 83 -13.60 19.04 0.60
C SER A 83 -14.90 18.95 1.40
N ASN A 84 -15.97 18.39 0.83
CA ASN A 84 -17.26 18.23 1.52
C ASN A 84 -17.22 17.24 2.71
N GLY A 85 -16.09 16.57 2.95
CA GLY A 85 -15.88 15.71 4.14
C GLY A 85 -15.27 16.40 5.35
N ASN A 86 -14.62 17.57 5.22
CA ASN A 86 -14.00 18.29 6.35
C ASN A 86 -13.57 19.72 5.95
N GLU A 87 -14.20 20.74 6.53
CA GLU A 87 -13.74 22.15 6.42
C GLU A 87 -12.30 22.38 6.95
N ARG A 88 -11.73 21.39 7.65
CA ARG A 88 -10.36 21.41 8.19
C ARG A 88 -9.27 21.35 7.12
N LEU A 89 -9.61 21.02 5.87
CA LEU A 89 -8.63 20.95 4.78
C LEU A 89 -8.25 22.31 4.18
N LYS A 90 -8.93 23.41 4.56
CA LYS A 90 -8.67 24.74 4.00
C LYS A 90 -7.51 25.51 4.65
N LEU A 91 -6.96 25.03 5.77
CA LEU A 91 -5.91 25.73 6.53
C LEU A 91 -4.80 24.77 6.97
N GLN A 92 -4.02 24.24 6.03
CA GLN A 92 -2.70 23.67 6.32
C GLN A 92 -1.83 23.61 5.06
N VAL A 93 -1.18 24.74 4.76
CA VAL A 93 -0.04 24.75 3.84
C VAL A 93 1.18 24.29 4.65
N ASN A 94 1.57 23.02 4.51
CA ASN A 94 2.97 22.64 4.29
C ASN A 94 3.16 21.12 4.26
N ASN A 95 3.65 20.62 3.11
CA ASN A 95 4.27 19.32 2.92
C ASN A 95 3.40 18.07 3.13
N GLU A 96 2.09 18.17 2.90
CA GLU A 96 1.24 17.00 2.75
C GLU A 96 1.66 16.20 1.51
N ARG A 97 1.82 14.89 1.69
CA ARG A 97 2.14 13.97 0.61
C ARG A 97 1.03 12.97 0.47
N PHE A 98 0.75 12.60 -0.76
CA PHE A 98 -0.32 11.70 -1.12
C PHE A 98 0.19 10.58 -1.99
N VAL A 99 -0.56 9.50 -2.07
CA VAL A 99 -0.40 8.48 -3.10
C VAL A 99 -1.72 7.87 -3.50
N LEU A 100 -1.69 7.20 -4.64
CA LEU A 100 -2.74 6.33 -5.11
C LEU A 100 -2.35 4.88 -4.87
N VAL A 101 -3.14 4.18 -4.05
CA VAL A 101 -3.08 2.74 -3.86
C VAL A 101 -4.15 2.12 -4.74
N ARG A 102 -3.79 1.18 -5.62
CA ARG A 102 -4.73 0.42 -6.46
C ARG A 102 -4.65 -1.04 -6.11
N ALA A 103 -5.80 -1.66 -5.87
CA ALA A 103 -5.94 -3.09 -5.64
C ALA A 103 -6.81 -3.66 -6.77
N ALA A 104 -6.14 -4.26 -7.76
CA ALA A 104 -6.80 -4.99 -8.83
C ALA A 104 -6.92 -6.46 -8.43
N TRP A 105 -8.09 -7.05 -8.65
CA TRP A 105 -8.29 -8.48 -8.50
C TRP A 105 -8.74 -9.08 -9.83
N GLN A 106 -8.52 -10.37 -9.97
CA GLN A 106 -9.08 -11.16 -11.06
C GLN A 106 -10.23 -11.98 -10.49
N ASP A 107 -11.34 -12.07 -11.22
CA ASP A 107 -12.39 -13.02 -10.88
C ASP A 107 -12.16 -14.32 -11.66
N HIS A 108 -11.64 -15.31 -10.94
CA HIS A 108 -11.38 -16.65 -11.45
C HIS A 108 -12.65 -17.49 -11.33
N GLN A 109 -13.68 -17.17 -12.14
CA GLN A 109 -14.76 -18.12 -12.35
C GLN A 109 -14.27 -19.23 -13.30
N ILE A 110 -14.68 -20.47 -13.01
CA ILE A 110 -14.13 -21.77 -13.45
C ILE A 110 -13.87 -21.95 -14.96
N ASN A 111 -14.28 -21.05 -15.86
CA ASN A 111 -13.98 -21.16 -17.29
C ASN A 111 -13.50 -19.89 -18.00
N HIS A 112 -13.50 -18.70 -17.38
CA HIS A 112 -12.97 -17.49 -17.98
C HIS A 112 -12.53 -16.52 -16.89
N SER A 113 -11.23 -16.22 -16.80
CA SER A 113 -10.73 -15.14 -15.94
C SER A 113 -11.28 -13.82 -16.48
N ILE A 114 -12.22 -13.22 -15.75
CA ILE A 114 -12.72 -11.88 -16.04
C ILE A 114 -11.95 -10.94 -15.11
N GLU A 115 -11.31 -9.92 -15.68
CA GLU A 115 -10.68 -8.86 -14.89
C GLU A 115 -11.71 -8.32 -13.90
N GLY A 116 -11.42 -8.36 -12.60
CA GLY A 116 -12.39 -8.09 -11.54
C GLY A 116 -12.68 -6.61 -11.32
N GLY A 117 -11.87 -5.75 -11.94
CA GLY A 117 -11.83 -4.31 -11.72
C GLY A 117 -10.75 -3.92 -10.70
N THR A 118 -10.69 -2.63 -10.38
CA THR A 118 -9.69 -2.04 -9.50
C THR A 118 -10.35 -1.14 -8.48
N ALA A 119 -10.20 -1.49 -7.20
CA ALA A 119 -10.47 -0.56 -6.11
C ALA A 119 -9.26 0.37 -5.97
N TYR A 120 -9.51 1.66 -5.74
CA TYR A 120 -8.45 2.65 -5.64
C TYR A 120 -8.69 3.61 -4.48
N PHE A 121 -7.59 4.03 -3.85
CA PHE A 121 -7.59 4.81 -2.63
C PHE A 121 -6.53 5.92 -2.75
N TYR A 122 -6.96 7.18 -2.67
CA TYR A 122 -6.07 8.31 -2.53
C TYR A 122 -5.79 8.52 -1.04
N CYS A 123 -4.54 8.31 -0.66
CA CYS A 123 -4.12 8.27 0.73
C CYS A 123 -3.19 9.43 1.04
N LYS A 124 -3.50 10.21 2.08
CA LYS A 124 -2.55 11.11 2.71
C LYS A 124 -1.59 10.30 3.56
N ILE A 125 -0.30 10.55 3.40
CA ILE A 125 0.77 9.80 4.05
C ILE A 125 1.60 10.68 4.97
N THR A 126 2.26 10.03 5.92
CA THR A 126 3.50 10.51 6.52
C THR A 126 4.66 9.72 6.01
N ALA A 127 5.78 10.39 5.75
CA ALA A 127 7.06 9.71 5.62
C ALA A 127 8.15 10.42 6.43
N SER A 128 8.92 9.65 7.19
CA SER A 128 10.08 10.15 7.94
C SER A 128 11.06 9.01 8.15
N GLY A 129 12.35 9.25 7.92
CA GLY A 129 13.40 8.29 8.26
C GLY A 129 13.24 6.90 7.62
N GLY A 130 12.76 6.82 6.37
CA GLY A 130 12.55 5.57 5.65
C GLY A 130 11.24 4.84 5.97
N PHE A 131 10.46 5.33 6.93
CA PHE A 131 9.13 4.81 7.25
C PHE A 131 8.06 5.62 6.53
N ARG A 132 7.05 4.91 6.05
CA ARG A 132 5.88 5.48 5.39
C ARG A 132 4.62 4.87 6.00
N ALA A 133 3.62 5.70 6.22
CA ALA A 133 2.37 5.29 6.87
C ALA A 133 1.21 6.12 6.33
N ILE A 134 0.05 5.49 6.15
CA ILE A 134 -1.19 6.16 5.78
C ILE A 134 -1.75 6.85 7.01
N LYS A 135 -2.03 8.14 6.88
CA LYS A 135 -2.73 8.93 7.90
C LYS A 135 -4.24 8.93 7.69
N GLU A 136 -4.64 9.01 6.43
CA GLU A 136 -6.03 9.23 6.03
C GLU A 136 -6.23 8.75 4.59
N ILE A 137 -7.35 8.08 4.35
CA ILE A 137 -7.89 7.84 3.01
C ILE A 137 -8.75 9.05 2.68
N VAL A 138 -8.30 9.85 1.71
CA VAL A 138 -8.92 11.13 1.32
C VAL A 138 -10.09 10.89 0.38
N TYR A 139 -9.93 9.93 -0.53
CA TYR A 139 -10.93 9.55 -1.50
C TYR A 139 -10.77 8.07 -1.86
N ALA A 140 -11.88 7.40 -2.13
CA ALA A 140 -11.90 6.01 -2.56
C ALA A 140 -12.90 5.82 -3.69
N GLY A 141 -12.64 4.85 -4.55
CA GLY A 141 -13.54 4.49 -5.62
C GLY A 141 -13.22 3.13 -6.20
N PHE A 142 -14.06 2.73 -7.16
CA PHE A 142 -13.88 1.50 -7.91
C PHE A 142 -14.15 1.76 -9.38
N ASN A 143 -13.34 1.15 -10.23
CA ASN A 143 -13.48 1.21 -11.67
C ASN A 143 -13.29 -0.19 -12.25
N HIS A 144 -14.04 -0.50 -13.31
CA HIS A 144 -13.91 -1.73 -14.06
C HIS A 144 -13.72 -1.39 -15.55
N PRO A 145 -12.68 -1.92 -16.23
CA PRO A 145 -12.27 -1.44 -17.55
C PRO A 145 -13.32 -1.60 -18.65
N LYS A 146 -14.21 -2.60 -18.52
CA LYS A 146 -15.22 -2.92 -19.54
C LYS A 146 -16.68 -2.72 -19.11
N TYR A 147 -16.98 -2.78 -17.82
CA TYR A 147 -18.36 -2.89 -17.32
C TYR A 147 -18.65 -1.75 -16.36
N GLY A 148 -19.89 -1.28 -16.32
CA GLY A 148 -20.34 -0.38 -15.27
C GLY A 148 -20.62 -1.16 -13.99
N PHE A 149 -20.44 -0.51 -12.85
CA PHE A 149 -20.68 -1.08 -11.53
C PHE A 149 -21.82 -0.35 -10.82
N SER A 150 -22.72 -1.11 -10.21
CA SER A 150 -23.75 -0.58 -9.32
C SER A 150 -23.66 -1.29 -7.98
N GLY A 151 -23.47 -0.53 -6.90
CA GLY A 151 -23.30 -1.08 -5.56
C GLY A 151 -22.55 -0.14 -4.64
N THR A 152 -21.85 -0.73 -3.68
CA THR A 152 -21.18 0.00 -2.61
C THR A 152 -19.74 -0.46 -2.45
N LEU A 153 -18.85 0.48 -2.21
CA LEU A 153 -17.49 0.24 -1.70
C LEU A 153 -17.45 0.72 -0.26
N GLN A 154 -17.30 -0.21 0.67
CA GLN A 154 -17.00 0.07 2.07
C GLN A 154 -15.51 -0.06 2.28
N TYR A 155 -14.92 0.85 3.05
CA TYR A 155 -13.48 0.83 3.31
C TYR A 155 -13.20 1.35 4.71
N GLY A 156 -12.05 0.96 5.25
CA GLY A 156 -11.56 1.45 6.52
C GLY A 156 -10.06 1.45 6.55
N LEU A 157 -9.53 2.17 7.54
CA LEU A 157 -8.11 2.23 7.82
C LEU A 157 -7.84 1.69 9.23
N PRO A 158 -7.90 0.36 9.45
CA PRO A 158 -7.70 -0.23 10.78
C PRO A 158 -6.35 0.10 11.41
N ASP A 159 -5.30 0.23 10.59
CA ASP A 159 -3.98 0.64 11.02
C ASP A 159 -3.26 1.40 9.88
N PRO A 160 -2.13 2.07 10.16
CA PRO A 160 -1.47 2.92 9.17
C PRO A 160 -0.93 2.21 7.92
N ASN A 161 -0.85 0.87 7.92
CA ASN A 161 -0.29 0.07 6.84
C ASN A 161 -1.29 -0.94 6.26
N ARG A 162 -2.57 -0.86 6.64
CA ARG A 162 -3.62 -1.76 6.15
C ARG A 162 -4.87 -0.97 5.80
N ILE A 163 -5.29 -1.06 4.55
CA ILE A 163 -6.63 -0.66 4.10
C ILE A 163 -7.48 -1.93 4.05
N HIS A 164 -8.60 -1.94 4.76
CA HIS A 164 -9.60 -3.00 4.60
C HIS A 164 -10.71 -2.48 3.71
N TYR A 165 -11.17 -3.25 2.73
CA TYR A 165 -12.31 -2.87 1.92
C TYR A 165 -13.22 -4.04 1.57
N THR A 166 -14.48 -3.71 1.35
CA THR A 166 -15.50 -4.62 0.84
C THR A 166 -16.24 -3.95 -0.32
N LEU A 167 -16.21 -4.58 -1.49
CA LEU A 167 -17.03 -4.23 -2.64
C LEU A 167 -18.23 -5.16 -2.70
N ASN A 168 -19.43 -4.59 -2.75
CA ASN A 168 -20.67 -5.35 -2.86
C ASN A 168 -21.59 -4.70 -3.89
N GLY A 169 -21.94 -5.42 -4.95
CA GLY A 169 -22.80 -4.91 -6.01
C GLY A 169 -22.90 -5.85 -7.20
N ALA A 170 -23.10 -5.27 -8.38
CA ALA A 170 -23.18 -6.00 -9.64
C ALA A 170 -22.55 -5.24 -10.80
N LEU A 171 -22.11 -5.98 -11.81
CA LEU A 171 -21.58 -5.46 -13.06
C LEU A 171 -22.63 -5.50 -14.17
N TYR A 172 -22.60 -4.49 -15.03
CA TYR A 172 -23.55 -4.29 -16.13
C TYR A 172 -22.82 -3.94 -17.43
N ASN A 173 -23.29 -4.45 -18.57
CA ASN A 173 -22.79 -4.04 -19.89
C ASN A 173 -23.33 -2.66 -20.29
N HIS A 174 -22.53 -1.90 -21.05
CA HIS A 174 -22.90 -0.59 -21.60
C HIS A 174 -23.39 0.42 -20.55
N ALA A 175 -22.74 0.38 -19.39
CA ALA A 175 -23.09 1.21 -18.25
C ALA A 175 -21.96 2.19 -17.93
N THR A 176 -22.32 3.43 -17.62
CA THR A 176 -21.42 4.41 -17.02
C THR A 176 -21.58 4.33 -15.50
N THR A 177 -20.47 4.14 -14.79
CA THR A 177 -20.46 4.22 -13.33
C THR A 177 -20.37 5.67 -12.90
N SER A 178 -21.35 6.14 -12.15
CA SER A 178 -21.27 7.41 -11.43
C SER A 178 -20.90 7.13 -9.98
N VAL A 179 -19.86 7.81 -9.48
CA VAL A 179 -19.43 7.70 -8.07
C VAL A 179 -20.13 8.80 -7.28
N SER A 180 -20.93 8.42 -6.29
CA SER A 180 -21.62 9.35 -5.39
C SER A 180 -21.15 9.13 -3.95
N GLY A 181 -20.38 10.09 -3.44
CA GLY A 181 -19.82 10.04 -2.10
C GLY A 181 -18.47 9.34 -2.03
N GLY A 182 -17.78 9.55 -0.91
CA GLY A 182 -16.37 9.20 -0.70
C GLY A 182 -15.78 10.12 0.35
N GLY A 183 -16.16 9.88 1.60
CA GLY A 183 -15.71 10.69 2.73
C GLY A 183 -14.27 10.39 3.11
N SER A 184 -13.60 11.37 3.72
CA SER A 184 -12.26 11.15 4.23
C SER A 184 -12.30 10.29 5.50
N VAL A 185 -11.40 9.32 5.60
CA VAL A 185 -11.35 8.33 6.69
C VAL A 185 -9.96 8.31 7.28
N GLY A 186 -9.85 8.72 8.54
CA GLY A 186 -8.62 8.62 9.33
C GLY A 186 -8.39 7.22 9.90
N LEU A 187 -7.30 7.06 10.65
CA LEU A 187 -6.98 5.83 11.39
C LEU A 187 -8.15 5.37 12.27
N ASN A 188 -8.42 4.06 12.26
CA ASN A 188 -9.56 3.38 12.90
C ASN A 188 -10.94 3.82 12.38
N GLY A 189 -11.00 4.63 11.32
CA GLY A 189 -12.24 5.05 10.70
C GLY A 189 -12.72 4.07 9.64
N VAL A 190 -14.00 4.21 9.29
CA VAL A 190 -14.64 3.54 8.17
C VAL A 190 -15.39 4.56 7.31
N GLY A 191 -15.48 4.29 6.01
CA GLY A 191 -16.18 5.09 5.03
C GLY A 191 -16.92 4.19 4.05
N SER A 192 -17.85 4.78 3.31
CA SER A 192 -18.58 4.10 2.26
C SER A 192 -18.86 5.03 1.10
N VAL A 193 -18.77 4.47 -0.10
CA VAL A 193 -19.02 5.12 -1.39
C VAL A 193 -20.14 4.34 -2.07
N ASN A 194 -21.18 5.04 -2.50
CA ASN A 194 -22.23 4.45 -3.33
C ASN A 194 -21.93 4.73 -4.80
N MET A 195 -21.98 3.70 -5.62
CA MET A 195 -21.76 3.78 -7.06
C MET A 195 -23.03 3.38 -7.78
N ASN A 196 -23.53 4.28 -8.62
CA ASN A 196 -24.76 4.09 -9.36
C ASN A 196 -24.46 3.91 -10.84
N SER A 197 -25.08 2.91 -11.45
CA SER A 197 -25.04 2.68 -12.90
C SER A 197 -26.32 3.20 -13.56
N THR A 198 -26.20 3.93 -14.67
CA THR A 198 -27.32 4.52 -15.42
C THR A 198 -28.09 3.51 -16.28
N VAL A 199 -27.56 2.31 -16.52
CA VAL A 199 -28.18 1.30 -17.40
C VAL A 199 -28.19 -0.06 -16.71
N THR A 200 -29.38 -0.50 -16.28
CA THR A 200 -29.58 -1.70 -15.44
C THR A 200 -30.04 -2.94 -16.23
N SER A 201 -30.35 -2.81 -17.53
CA SER A 201 -30.95 -3.88 -18.34
C SER A 201 -29.96 -4.88 -18.95
N ASN A 202 -28.66 -4.79 -18.65
CA ASN A 202 -27.63 -5.72 -19.14
C ASN A 202 -26.78 -6.30 -18.01
N PHE A 203 -27.41 -6.95 -17.02
CA PHE A 203 -26.72 -7.63 -15.92
C PHE A 203 -25.65 -8.61 -16.44
N VAL A 204 -24.46 -8.58 -15.84
CA VAL A 204 -23.36 -9.52 -16.12
C VAL A 204 -23.22 -10.51 -14.97
N LYS A 205 -22.94 -10.00 -13.77
CA LYS A 205 -22.75 -10.82 -12.56
C LYS A 205 -22.84 -9.98 -11.29
N ASN A 206 -23.06 -10.66 -10.17
CA ASN A 206 -22.84 -10.08 -8.85
C ASN A 206 -21.33 -10.01 -8.56
N VAL A 207 -20.94 -9.04 -7.75
CA VAL A 207 -19.58 -8.86 -7.25
C VAL A 207 -19.64 -8.72 -5.74
N PHE A 208 -18.96 -9.62 -5.05
CA PHE A 208 -18.70 -9.52 -3.62
C PHE A 208 -17.22 -9.82 -3.38
N VAL A 209 -16.49 -8.82 -2.92
CA VAL A 209 -15.05 -8.92 -2.67
C VAL A 209 -14.75 -8.26 -1.34
N THR A 210 -14.05 -8.96 -0.46
CA THR A 210 -13.56 -8.41 0.81
C THR A 210 -12.08 -8.72 0.95
N LYS A 211 -11.24 -7.69 1.12
CA LYS A 211 -9.78 -7.82 1.07
C LYS A 211 -9.08 -6.82 1.99
N ASP A 212 -7.87 -7.20 2.39
CA ASP A 212 -6.90 -6.34 3.03
C ASP A 212 -5.80 -5.96 2.02
N VAL A 213 -5.53 -4.66 1.90
CA VAL A 213 -4.41 -4.12 1.12
C VAL A 213 -3.35 -3.67 2.09
N ARG A 214 -2.16 -4.29 2.00
CA ARG A 214 -0.99 -3.89 2.79
C ARG A 214 -0.19 -2.84 2.04
N PHE A 215 0.20 -1.80 2.78
CA PHE A 215 0.91 -0.62 2.31
C PHE A 215 2.36 -0.61 2.78
#